data_AF-I3X6A4-F1
#
_entry.id   AF-I3X6A4-F1
#
_cell.length_a   1.000
_cell.length_b   1.000
_cell.length_c   1.000
_cell.angle_alpha   90.00
_cell.angle_beta   90.00
_cell.angle_gamma   90.00
#
_symmetry.space_group_name_H-M   'P 1'
#
loop_
_entity.id
_entity.type
_entity.pdbx_description
1 polymer ?
#
loop_
_entity_poly.entity_id
_entity_poly.type
_entity_poly.pdbx_seq_one_letter_code
_entity_poly.pdbx_strand_id
1 'polypeptide(L)'
;MEAEGSVKAPDIREGRTKLGAIAGLLTNERKRTEALGSSRASTIATERKIIENPWAVSIEEPGPACVRDDHLVLSRSEATKEMSFSVVFGNKKRIDGLLWKAGEFLYAVRDPIPPGTHVIVVETHEKWGQIDVKIASAGADLANPIEVLLWMFNNGCRRQAIAFALQLRGIK
;
A
#
# COMPACT_ATOMS: atom_id res chain seq x y z
N MET A 1 12.52 28.03 31.28
CA MET A 1 13.59 28.23 30.27
C MET A 1 14.70 27.26 30.68
N GLU A 2 15.06 26.21 29.96
CA GLU A 2 14.83 25.75 28.59
C GLU A 2 14.81 24.21 28.56
N ALA A 3 14.26 23.66 27.48
CA ALA A 3 14.16 22.23 27.21
C ALA A 3 15.38 21.76 26.39
N GLU A 4 15.96 20.61 26.73
CA GLU A 4 16.83 19.87 25.81
C GLU A 4 16.24 18.49 25.54
N GLY A 5 15.47 18.40 24.45
CA GLY A 5 15.07 17.14 23.86
C GLY A 5 16.26 16.53 23.11
N SER A 6 16.82 15.45 23.67
CA SER A 6 17.84 14.64 23.01
C SER A 6 17.26 13.95 21.78
N VAL A 7 17.55 14.48 20.59
CA VAL A 7 17.26 13.79 19.32
C VAL A 7 18.33 12.71 19.12
N LYS A 8 17.93 11.46 19.30
CA LYS A 8 18.79 10.29 19.13
C LYS A 8 19.18 10.15 17.65
N ALA A 9 20.48 10.25 17.35
CA ALA A 9 21.00 10.09 15.99
C ALA A 9 20.67 8.68 15.45
N PRO A 10 20.27 8.55 14.17
CA PRO A 10 19.93 7.26 13.59
C PRO A 10 21.18 6.36 13.48
N ASP A 11 21.06 5.10 13.93
CA ASP A 11 22.15 4.11 13.83
C ASP A 11 22.39 3.73 12.36
N ILE A 12 23.53 4.17 11.84
CA ILE A 12 23.98 3.97 10.46
C ILE A 12 24.12 2.47 10.12
N ARG A 13 24.38 1.60 11.12
CA ARG A 13 24.47 0.14 10.89
C ARG A 13 23.10 -0.45 10.61
N GLU A 14 22.08 -0.07 11.38
CA GLU A 14 20.70 -0.53 11.21
C GLU A 14 20.11 -0.11 9.85
N GLY A 15 20.41 1.12 9.41
CA GLY A 15 20.01 1.60 8.08
C GLY A 15 20.59 0.78 6.93
N ARG A 16 21.86 0.36 7.04
CA ARG A 16 22.51 -0.51 6.02
C ARG A 16 21.87 -1.90 5.97
N THR A 17 21.51 -2.48 7.11
CA THR A 17 20.86 -3.80 7.16
C THR A 17 19.46 -3.77 6.56
N LYS A 18 18.68 -2.72 6.83
CA LYS A 18 17.32 -2.57 6.28
C LYS A 18 17.33 -2.32 4.77
N LEU A 19 18.25 -1.49 4.28
CA LEU A 19 18.45 -1.31 2.83
C LEU A 19 18.92 -2.60 2.15
N GLY A 20 19.77 -3.38 2.82
CA GLY A 20 20.15 -4.72 2.36
C GLY A 20 18.95 -5.68 2.26
N ALA A 21 18.03 -5.65 3.22
CA ALA A 21 16.80 -6.45 3.18
C ALA A 21 15.88 -6.03 2.02
N ILE A 22 15.75 -4.73 1.76
CA ILE A 22 15.00 -4.21 0.61
C ILE A 22 15.66 -4.62 -0.72
N ALA A 23 16.99 -4.55 -0.82
CA ALA A 23 17.71 -5.04 -2.00
C ALA A 23 17.50 -6.56 -2.21
N GLY A 24 17.45 -7.34 -1.13
CA GLY A 24 17.07 -8.75 -1.15
C GLY A 24 15.64 -8.99 -1.66
N LEU A 25 14.69 -8.15 -1.24
CA LEU A 25 13.31 -8.20 -1.77
C LEU A 25 13.27 -7.94 -3.27
N LEU A 26 13.91 -6.85 -3.73
CA LEU A 26 13.92 -6.44 -5.13
C LEU A 26 14.60 -7.47 -6.05
N THR A 27 15.68 -8.10 -5.58
CA THR A 27 16.39 -9.15 -6.33
C THR A 27 15.57 -10.43 -6.44
N ASN A 28 14.81 -10.80 -5.40
CA ASN A 28 13.90 -11.94 -5.45
C ASN A 28 12.69 -11.69 -6.36
N GLU A 29 12.11 -10.49 -6.36
CA GLU A 29 11.05 -10.14 -7.31
C GLU A 29 11.56 -10.16 -8.75
N ARG A 30 12.77 -9.65 -9.01
CA ARG A 30 13.37 -9.75 -10.35
C ARG A 30 13.50 -11.20 -10.82
N LYS A 31 14.00 -12.10 -9.96
CA LYS A 31 14.10 -13.53 -10.27
C LYS A 31 12.73 -14.16 -10.51
N ARG A 32 11.70 -13.74 -9.76
CA ARG A 32 10.32 -14.20 -9.94
C ARG A 32 9.76 -13.73 -11.30
N THR A 33 9.95 -12.48 -11.67
CA THR A 33 9.53 -11.94 -12.98
C THR A 33 10.26 -12.61 -14.13
N GLU A 34 11.57 -12.88 -14.00
CA GLU A 34 12.38 -13.61 -14.99
C GLU A 34 11.93 -15.08 -15.12
N ALA A 35 11.55 -15.73 -14.02
CA ALA A 35 11.00 -17.09 -14.02
C ALA A 35 9.55 -17.19 -14.53
N LEU A 36 8.77 -16.10 -14.44
CA LEU A 36 7.38 -16.02 -14.90
C LEU A 36 7.22 -15.64 -16.38
N GLY A 37 8.31 -15.55 -17.15
CA GLY A 37 8.35 -15.25 -18.59
C GLY A 37 7.58 -16.22 -19.51
N SER A 38 6.72 -17.09 -18.98
CA SER A 38 5.97 -18.09 -19.72
C SER A 38 4.48 -18.16 -19.36
N SER A 39 3.92 -17.33 -18.47
CA SER A 39 2.51 -17.53 -18.05
C SER A 39 1.76 -16.27 -17.59
N ARG A 40 0.81 -15.87 -18.45
CA ARG A 40 -0.42 -15.05 -18.22
C ARG A 40 -0.29 -13.53 -18.21
N ALA A 41 -0.93 -12.91 -19.21
CA ALA A 41 -1.04 -11.47 -19.44
C ALA A 41 -1.94 -10.72 -18.43
N SER A 42 -2.81 -11.40 -17.69
CA SER A 42 -3.74 -10.78 -16.73
C SER A 42 -3.07 -10.36 -15.41
N THR A 43 -2.06 -11.11 -14.96
CA THR A 43 -1.27 -10.80 -13.76
C THR A 43 -0.41 -9.55 -13.98
N ILE A 44 0.13 -9.39 -15.20
CA ILE A 44 1.01 -8.29 -15.59
C ILE A 44 0.29 -6.93 -15.54
N ALA A 45 -0.99 -6.87 -15.92
CA ALA A 45 -1.75 -5.62 -15.89
C ALA A 45 -2.03 -5.14 -14.46
N THR A 46 -2.36 -6.07 -13.56
CA THR A 46 -2.57 -5.79 -12.14
C THR A 46 -1.26 -5.39 -11.45
N GLU A 47 -0.19 -6.13 -11.71
CA GLU A 47 1.15 -5.82 -11.19
C GLU A 47 1.63 -4.45 -11.67
N ARG A 48 1.45 -4.09 -12.96
CA ARG A 48 1.78 -2.76 -13.48
C ARG A 48 1.00 -1.63 -12.81
N LYS A 49 -0.30 -1.80 -12.56
CA LYS A 49 -1.11 -0.72 -11.95
C LYS A 49 -0.90 -0.58 -10.45
N ILE A 50 -0.57 -1.68 -9.75
CA ILE A 50 -0.07 -1.62 -8.38
C ILE A 50 1.31 -0.94 -8.33
N ILE A 51 2.15 -1.11 -9.35
CA ILE A 51 3.41 -0.35 -9.51
C ILE A 51 3.14 1.15 -9.74
N GLU A 52 2.09 1.52 -10.47
CA GLU A 52 1.75 2.94 -10.73
C GLU A 52 1.32 3.70 -9.47
N ASN A 53 0.65 3.03 -8.53
CA ASN A 53 0.29 3.62 -7.24
C ASN A 53 0.67 2.70 -6.08
N PRO A 54 1.84 2.88 -5.45
CA PRO A 54 2.29 2.05 -4.34
C PRO A 54 1.46 2.22 -3.06
N TRP A 55 0.59 3.23 -2.99
CA TRP A 55 -0.33 3.44 -1.87
C TRP A 55 -1.67 2.73 -2.06
N ALA A 56 -1.89 2.10 -3.23
CA ALA A 56 -3.12 1.38 -3.49
C ALA A 56 -3.18 0.08 -2.68
N VAL A 57 -4.34 -0.14 -2.06
CA VAL A 57 -4.65 -1.29 -1.21
C VAL A 57 -5.47 -2.31 -1.99
N SER A 58 -4.98 -3.52 -2.16
CA SER A 58 -5.70 -4.57 -2.90
C SER A 58 -6.87 -5.12 -2.08
N ILE A 59 -8.03 -5.27 -2.71
CA ILE A 59 -9.21 -5.89 -2.10
C ILE A 59 -9.21 -7.43 -2.23
N GLU A 60 -8.28 -7.99 -2.99
CA GLU A 60 -8.10 -9.44 -3.16
C GLU A 60 -7.16 -10.04 -2.11
N GLU A 61 -6.27 -9.23 -1.56
CA GLU A 61 -5.22 -9.69 -0.66
C GLU A 61 -5.30 -8.97 0.69
N PRO A 62 -6.12 -9.50 1.62
CA PRO A 62 -6.22 -8.94 2.96
C PRO A 62 -4.88 -9.06 3.70
N GLY A 63 -4.55 -8.03 4.49
CA GLY A 63 -3.30 -7.95 5.24
C GLY A 63 -2.93 -6.51 5.60
N PRO A 64 -1.70 -6.29 6.09
CA PRO A 64 -1.21 -4.95 6.41
C PRO A 64 -1.17 -4.05 5.17
N ALA A 65 -1.79 -2.89 5.27
CA ALA A 65 -1.80 -1.88 4.21
C ALA A 65 -1.32 -0.53 4.74
N CYS A 66 -0.45 0.10 3.97
CA CYS A 66 0.11 1.41 4.24
C CYS A 66 -0.64 2.46 3.43
N VAL A 67 -1.16 3.49 4.08
CA VAL A 67 -1.92 4.56 3.44
C VAL A 67 -1.18 5.88 3.60
N ARG A 68 -1.19 6.67 2.52
CA ARG A 68 -0.64 8.02 2.52
C ARG A 68 -1.65 8.95 3.15
N ASP A 69 -1.25 9.63 4.21
CA ASP A 69 -2.14 10.49 4.99
C ASP A 69 -3.41 9.72 5.38
N ASP A 70 -4.58 10.29 5.16
CA ASP A 70 -5.89 9.71 5.39
C ASP A 70 -6.61 9.28 4.10
N HIS A 71 -5.91 9.22 2.96
CA HIS A 71 -6.52 8.98 1.65
C HIS A 71 -6.48 7.50 1.26
N LEU A 72 -7.63 6.83 1.34
CA LEU A 72 -7.76 5.43 0.93
C LEU A 72 -7.90 5.30 -0.59
N VAL A 73 -6.94 4.64 -1.23
CA VAL A 73 -7.03 4.18 -2.61
C VAL A 73 -7.11 2.66 -2.62
N LEU A 74 -8.19 2.12 -3.17
CA LEU A 74 -8.37 0.69 -3.36
C LEU A 74 -7.88 0.28 -4.76
N SER A 75 -7.39 -0.95 -4.87
CA SER A 75 -7.10 -1.60 -6.15
C SER A 75 -7.81 -2.94 -6.27
N ARG A 76 -8.14 -3.29 -7.51
CA ARG A 76 -8.66 -4.61 -7.88
C ARG A 76 -7.90 -5.19 -9.06
N SER A 77 -7.77 -6.51 -9.10
CA SER A 77 -7.05 -7.21 -10.18
C SER A 77 -7.89 -7.37 -11.44
N GLU A 78 -9.21 -7.48 -11.29
CA GLU A 78 -10.14 -7.62 -12.39
C GLU A 78 -11.06 -6.39 -12.49
N ALA A 79 -11.05 -5.75 -13.65
CA ALA A 79 -11.89 -4.59 -13.96
C ALA A 79 -12.85 -4.86 -15.13
N THR A 80 -13.17 -6.12 -15.43
CA THR A 80 -14.03 -6.49 -16.57
C THR A 80 -15.48 -6.03 -16.38
N LYS A 81 -15.94 -5.94 -15.13
CA LYS A 81 -17.31 -5.56 -14.77
C LYS A 81 -17.34 -4.42 -13.76
N GLU A 82 -18.46 -3.71 -13.77
CA GLU A 82 -18.82 -2.81 -12.68
C GLU A 82 -19.04 -3.61 -11.39
N MET A 83 -18.69 -3.03 -10.26
CA MET A 83 -18.83 -3.65 -8.95
C MET A 83 -19.37 -2.65 -7.94
N SER A 84 -20.46 -3.01 -7.26
CA SER A 84 -20.90 -2.29 -6.07
C SER A 84 -20.11 -2.79 -4.85
N PHE A 85 -19.84 -1.90 -3.90
CA PHE A 85 -19.16 -2.26 -2.67
C PHE A 85 -19.48 -1.26 -1.56
N SER A 86 -19.06 -1.61 -0.34
CA SER A 86 -19.06 -0.72 0.81
C SER A 86 -17.70 -0.72 1.48
N VAL A 87 -17.42 0.35 2.22
CA VAL A 87 -16.20 0.51 3.02
C VAL A 87 -16.58 0.81 4.46
N VAL A 88 -16.01 0.05 5.38
CA VAL A 88 -16.23 0.18 6.82
C VAL A 88 -14.91 0.52 7.51
N PHE A 89 -14.84 1.66 8.17
CA PHE A 89 -13.68 2.10 8.96
C PHE A 89 -13.88 1.69 10.43
N GLY A 90 -13.59 0.42 10.74
CA GLY A 90 -13.80 -0.15 12.07
C GLY A 90 -15.23 0.06 12.57
N ASN A 91 -15.39 0.60 13.79
CA ASN A 91 -16.68 0.96 14.37
C ASN A 91 -17.07 2.44 14.18
N LYS A 92 -16.33 3.19 13.35
CA LYS A 92 -16.42 4.66 13.30
C LYS A 92 -17.32 5.17 12.19
N LYS A 93 -17.24 4.55 11.01
CA LYS A 93 -17.92 5.02 9.80
C LYS A 93 -18.12 3.90 8.81
N ARG A 94 -19.27 3.90 8.14
CA ARG A 94 -19.60 3.03 7.02
C ARG A 94 -20.02 3.87 5.83
N ILE A 95 -19.60 3.46 4.64
CA ILE A 95 -19.95 4.07 3.36
C ILE A 95 -20.52 2.97 2.47
N ASP A 96 -21.81 3.07 2.19
CA ASP A 96 -22.55 2.12 1.36
C ASP A 96 -22.78 2.65 -0.05
N GLY A 97 -23.13 1.74 -0.97
CA GLY A 97 -23.55 2.10 -2.32
C GLY A 97 -22.44 2.67 -3.20
N LEU A 98 -21.17 2.40 -2.88
CA LEU A 98 -20.05 2.79 -3.74
C LEU A 98 -20.07 1.94 -5.01
N LEU A 99 -19.72 2.58 -6.12
CA LEU A 99 -19.79 1.96 -7.45
C LEU A 99 -18.45 2.12 -8.18
N TRP A 100 -17.79 0.99 -8.44
CA TRP A 100 -16.50 0.92 -9.12
C TRP A 100 -16.71 0.52 -10.58
N LYS A 101 -16.44 1.44 -11.53
CA LYS A 101 -16.83 1.27 -12.94
C LYS A 101 -15.98 0.24 -13.65
N ALA A 102 -16.54 -0.46 -14.65
CA ALA A 102 -15.76 -1.34 -15.53
C ALA A 102 -14.60 -0.57 -16.20
N GLY A 103 -13.44 -1.22 -16.34
CA GLY A 103 -12.20 -0.63 -16.83
C GLY A 103 -11.35 0.08 -15.77
N GLU A 104 -11.92 0.42 -14.61
CA GLU A 104 -11.19 1.07 -13.53
C GLU A 104 -10.54 0.04 -12.60
N PHE A 105 -9.23 0.15 -12.41
CA PHE A 105 -8.46 -0.73 -11.53
C PHE A 105 -8.15 -0.11 -10.17
N LEU A 106 -8.30 1.21 -10.07
CA LEU A 106 -8.10 1.98 -8.85
C LEU A 106 -9.41 2.69 -8.50
N TYR A 107 -9.68 2.84 -7.20
CA TYR A 107 -10.79 3.63 -6.69
C TYR A 107 -10.31 4.48 -5.52
N ALA A 108 -10.40 5.79 -5.66
CA ALA A 108 -10.16 6.71 -4.57
C ALA A 108 -11.44 6.85 -3.74
N VAL A 109 -11.42 6.37 -2.51
CA VAL A 109 -12.52 6.60 -1.57
C VAL A 109 -12.47 8.07 -1.16
N ARG A 110 -13.55 8.80 -1.45
CA ARG A 110 -13.60 10.27 -1.28
C ARG A 110 -13.50 10.69 0.18
N ASP A 111 -14.10 9.90 1.04
CA ASP A 111 -14.11 10.15 2.47
C ASP A 111 -12.76 9.78 3.10
N PRO A 112 -12.16 10.69 3.89
CA PRO A 112 -10.91 10.40 4.57
C PRO A 112 -11.10 9.31 5.63
N ILE A 113 -10.03 8.56 5.88
CA ILE A 113 -9.97 7.58 6.96
C ILE A 113 -10.11 8.31 8.30
N PRO A 114 -11.11 7.96 9.15
CA PRO A 114 -11.24 8.59 10.46
C PRO A 114 -10.00 8.37 11.34
N PRO A 115 -9.59 9.37 12.16
CA PRO A 115 -8.45 9.22 13.07
C PRO A 115 -8.58 8.02 14.01
N GLY A 116 -7.47 7.31 14.23
CA GLY A 116 -7.42 6.10 15.06
C GLY A 116 -8.10 4.88 14.43
N THR A 117 -8.34 4.88 13.12
CA THR A 117 -8.75 3.67 12.39
C THR A 117 -7.54 2.78 12.17
N HIS A 118 -7.64 1.53 12.63
CA HIS A 118 -6.60 0.51 12.45
C HIS A 118 -7.05 -0.64 11.56
N VAL A 119 -8.35 -0.74 11.30
CA VAL A 119 -8.96 -1.80 10.50
C VAL A 119 -9.94 -1.18 9.52
N ILE A 120 -9.86 -1.60 8.27
CA ILE A 120 -10.82 -1.28 7.22
C ILE A 120 -11.40 -2.58 6.68
N VAL A 121 -12.71 -2.63 6.50
CA VAL A 121 -13.39 -3.73 5.81
C VAL A 121 -13.91 -3.22 4.49
N VAL A 122 -13.61 -3.95 3.42
CA VAL A 122 -14.21 -3.75 2.10
C VAL A 122 -15.17 -4.90 1.86
N GLU A 123 -16.45 -4.60 1.65
CA GLU A 123 -17.48 -5.60 1.39
C GLU A 123 -18.00 -5.44 -0.03
N THR A 124 -17.99 -6.52 -0.79
CA THR A 124 -18.60 -6.64 -2.11
C THR A 124 -19.74 -7.66 -2.05
N HIS A 125 -20.49 -7.84 -3.13
CA HIS A 125 -21.54 -8.87 -3.18
C HIS A 125 -21.02 -10.31 -3.00
N GLU A 126 -19.75 -10.56 -3.33
CA GLU A 126 -19.19 -11.91 -3.37
C GLU A 126 -18.25 -12.20 -2.19
N LYS A 127 -17.66 -11.17 -1.60
CA LYS A 127 -16.61 -11.31 -0.60
C LYS A 127 -16.52 -10.10 0.32
N TRP A 128 -15.92 -10.32 1.49
CA TRP A 128 -15.46 -9.24 2.36
C TRP A 128 -13.97 -9.45 2.66
N GLY A 129 -13.23 -8.36 2.77
CA GLY A 129 -11.81 -8.38 3.09
C GLY A 129 -11.51 -7.42 4.23
N GLN A 130 -10.81 -7.91 5.25
CA GLN A 130 -10.30 -7.10 6.35
C GLN A 130 -8.86 -6.65 6.05
N ILE A 131 -8.59 -5.38 6.25
CA ILE A 131 -7.30 -4.74 5.99
C ILE A 131 -6.83 -4.06 7.27
N ASP A 132 -5.61 -4.39 7.70
CA ASP A 132 -4.98 -3.74 8.85
C ASP A 132 -4.22 -2.50 8.36
N VAL A 133 -4.70 -1.31 8.69
CA VAL A 133 -4.20 -0.07 8.10
C VAL A 133 -3.18 0.63 8.97
N LYS A 134 -2.11 1.08 8.33
CA LYS A 134 -1.04 1.93 8.87
C LYS A 134 -1.05 3.25 8.10
N ILE A 135 -1.13 4.36 8.83
CA ILE A 135 -1.24 5.70 8.24
C ILE A 135 0.12 6.39 8.33
N ALA A 136 0.67 6.81 7.19
CA ALA A 136 2.03 7.32 7.09
C ALA A 136 2.25 8.68 7.77
N SER A 137 1.23 9.56 7.78
CA SER A 137 1.32 10.86 8.46
C SER A 137 1.56 10.75 9.97
N ALA A 138 1.37 9.56 10.55
CA ALA A 138 1.62 9.28 11.95
C ALA A 138 3.02 8.70 12.24
N GLY A 139 3.87 8.45 11.23
CA GLY A 139 5.13 7.73 11.48
C GLY A 139 6.22 7.78 10.41
N ALA A 140 6.09 8.55 9.33
CA ALA A 140 7.13 8.74 8.32
C ALA A 140 7.23 10.19 7.84
N ASP A 141 8.45 10.67 7.56
CA ASP A 141 8.62 11.89 6.78
C ASP A 141 8.29 11.59 5.31
N LEU A 142 7.11 12.04 4.87
CA LEU A 142 6.64 11.86 3.50
C LEU A 142 7.50 12.60 2.45
N ALA A 143 8.34 13.56 2.87
CA ALA A 143 9.26 14.25 1.99
C ALA A 143 10.53 13.42 1.69
N ASN A 144 10.85 12.42 2.52
CA ASN A 144 12.01 11.55 2.36
C ASN A 144 11.57 10.17 1.82
N PRO A 145 11.77 9.86 0.53
CA PRO A 145 11.30 8.62 -0.05
C PRO A 145 11.95 7.37 0.54
N ILE A 146 13.19 7.48 1.03
CA ILE A 146 13.87 6.35 1.67
C ILE A 146 13.22 6.04 3.03
N GLU A 147 12.84 7.07 3.78
CA GLU A 147 12.10 6.87 5.05
C GLU A 147 10.71 6.29 4.81
N VAL A 148 9.98 6.75 3.80
CA VAL A 148 8.70 6.16 3.40
C VAL A 148 8.84 4.68 3.08
N LEU A 149 9.84 4.32 2.28
CA LEU A 149 10.11 2.93 1.90
C LEU A 149 10.44 2.06 3.12
N LEU A 150 11.32 2.54 4.01
CA LEU A 150 11.67 1.85 5.25
C LEU A 150 10.46 1.70 6.16
N TRP A 151 9.63 2.74 6.28
CA TRP A 151 8.42 2.73 7.08
C TRP A 151 7.42 1.70 6.55
N MET A 152 7.17 1.65 5.23
CA MET A 152 6.30 0.64 4.61
C MET A 152 6.79 -0.78 4.91
N PHE A 153 8.10 -1.02 4.76
CA PHE A 153 8.71 -2.32 5.04
C PHE A 153 8.55 -2.71 6.52
N ASN A 154 8.86 -1.82 7.45
CA ASN A 154 8.76 -2.08 8.90
C ASN A 154 7.31 -2.31 9.36
N ASN A 155 6.33 -1.74 8.65
CA ASN A 155 4.91 -1.92 8.92
C ASN A 155 4.29 -3.15 8.25
N GLY A 156 5.11 -3.98 7.57
CA GLY A 156 4.64 -5.21 6.93
C GLY A 156 3.95 -4.99 5.57
N CYS A 157 3.93 -3.76 5.06
CA CYS A 157 3.31 -3.41 3.78
C CYS A 157 4.23 -3.78 2.59
N ARG A 158 4.66 -5.05 2.53
CA ARG A 158 5.76 -5.51 1.67
C ARG A 158 5.50 -5.28 0.18
N ARG A 159 4.28 -5.55 -0.32
CA ARG A 159 3.89 -5.32 -1.73
C ARG A 159 4.02 -3.84 -2.10
N GLN A 160 3.53 -2.98 -1.21
CA GLN A 160 3.58 -1.53 -1.38
C GLN A 160 5.01 -1.02 -1.30
N ALA A 161 5.82 -1.53 -0.38
CA ALA A 161 7.25 -1.23 -0.30
C ALA A 161 7.99 -1.62 -1.60
N ILE A 162 7.69 -2.79 -2.16
CA ILE A 162 8.26 -3.23 -3.45
C ILE A 162 7.81 -2.31 -4.58
N ALA A 163 6.50 -2.03 -4.71
CA ALA A 163 5.96 -1.12 -5.71
C ALA A 163 6.60 0.28 -5.60
N PHE A 164 6.73 0.79 -4.38
CA PHE A 164 7.35 2.08 -4.08
C PHE A 164 8.82 2.09 -4.48
N ALA A 165 9.58 1.05 -4.13
CA ALA A 165 10.97 0.92 -4.52
C ALA A 165 11.16 0.79 -6.04
N LEU A 166 10.26 0.09 -6.74
CA LEU A 166 10.24 0.04 -8.21
C LEU A 166 9.95 1.41 -8.81
N GLN A 167 9.00 2.16 -8.23
CA GLN A 167 8.71 3.54 -8.63
C GLN A 167 9.92 4.46 -8.42
N LEU A 168 10.65 4.33 -7.30
CA LEU A 168 11.88 5.10 -7.06
C LEU A 168 13.00 4.75 -8.04
N ARG A 169 13.11 3.48 -8.44
CA ARG A 169 14.09 3.03 -9.45
C ARG A 169 13.74 3.56 -10.85
N GLY A 170 12.49 3.91 -11.10
CA GLY A 170 11.97 4.51 -12.33
C GLY A 170 11.53 5.96 -12.16
N ILE A 171 12.45 6.85 -11.75
CA ILE A 171 12.37 8.26 -12.16
C ILE A 171 12.19 8.24 -13.69
N LYS A 172 11.08 8.81 -14.16
CA LYS A 172 10.57 8.81 -15.55
C LYS A 172 11.57 8.46 -16.64
#